data_AF-A0AAF0IXD4-F1
#
_entry.id   AF-A0AAF0IXD4-F1
#
_cell.length_a   1.000
_cell.length_b   1.000
_cell.length_c   1.000
_cell.angle_alpha   90.00
_cell.angle_beta   90.00
_cell.angle_gamma   90.00
#
_symmetry.space_group_name_H-M   'P 1'
#
loop_
_entity.id
_entity.type
_entity.pdbx_description
1 polymer ?
#
loop_
_entity_poly.entity_id
_entity_poly.type
_entity_poly.pdbx_seq_one_letter_code
_entity_poly.pdbx_strand_id
1 'polypeptide(L)'
;MTSTQPQQVDVGSLNVPQLLDVRKQLELEMKQFTTMFGQLKLAQTRFQSCLESVDEVRPENQGKTSLLPLTASLYVPGRLSDPDKVIVDVGTGYFVEKSRAEARKLYQEKIDYVVKNMEQLQDTIHRKQDNLRVVGELLQVGLEDLRRLHIGTAEPATGDRGADLDIEFCGGAPPSREGGHRIVLELFKDKVPKTAENFRALCTGEKGTGKAGVPLSFKNSLFHRVIPHFMIQGGDFTNFNGTGGESIYGEKFEDENLEGKHDEPFLLSMANAGPNTNGSQFFITTVPTPHLNGKHVVFGKVLKGRDVVRHIEQSPTGANDRPQEDIKIADCGEFSAEQLADTTFDFGIKPDETGDPYEPYPEDSTLPLEEKPESALEVAKALKDIGAKLVAKGQWGLAREKYEKALRYLFVNPHLPESTNEALVTEYRGLRTPLQLNAALCALKTQPAMAEQAEALTTQVIERASESGPGAPSEAELAKAHFRRALAYSGMKRDDDAKAELDTALRYAPGDAGIAQEKAAVERRRQARIAKQRAAYSKMFS
;
A
#
# COMPACT_ATOMS: atom_id res chain seq x y z
N MET A 1 -44.27 22.70 2.67
CA MET A 1 -43.00 22.05 2.26
C MET A 1 -42.85 20.82 3.13
N THR A 2 -43.17 19.66 2.56
CA THR A 2 -43.19 18.36 3.22
C THR A 2 -41.79 17.95 3.61
N SER A 3 -41.57 17.73 4.91
CA SER A 3 -40.36 17.13 5.45
C SER A 3 -40.30 15.66 5.03
N THR A 4 -39.42 15.31 4.11
CA THR A 4 -39.04 13.93 3.86
C THR A 4 -38.28 13.40 5.09
N GLN A 5 -38.93 12.53 5.87
CA GLN A 5 -38.22 11.74 6.88
C GLN A 5 -37.15 10.88 6.19
N PRO A 6 -36.00 10.62 6.83
CA PRO A 6 -34.99 9.73 6.28
C PRO A 6 -35.60 8.32 6.13
N GLN A 7 -35.68 7.86 4.88
CA GLN A 7 -36.24 6.56 4.54
C GLN A 7 -35.31 5.48 5.11
N GLN A 8 -35.79 4.73 6.11
CA GLN A 8 -35.05 3.64 6.74
C GLN A 8 -35.01 2.47 5.73
N VAL A 9 -33.87 2.29 5.06
CA VAL A 9 -33.68 1.23 4.06
C VAL A 9 -33.48 -0.09 4.81
N ASP A 10 -34.35 -1.07 4.56
CA ASP A 10 -34.18 -2.42 5.08
C ASP A 10 -33.08 -3.14 4.30
N VAL A 11 -31.88 -3.15 4.89
CA VAL A 11 -30.66 -3.69 4.29
C VAL A 11 -30.77 -5.20 4.02
N GLY A 12 -31.59 -5.93 4.80
CA GLY A 12 -31.78 -7.37 4.63
C GLY A 12 -32.58 -7.75 3.37
N SER A 13 -33.24 -6.79 2.73
CA SER A 13 -34.04 -7.00 1.50
C SER A 13 -33.28 -6.68 0.21
N LEU A 14 -32.03 -6.20 0.32
CA LEU A 14 -31.22 -5.75 -0.81
C LEU A 14 -30.50 -6.92 -1.50
N ASN A 15 -30.41 -6.85 -2.83
CA ASN A 15 -29.61 -7.83 -3.59
C ASN A 15 -28.10 -7.50 -3.54
N VAL A 16 -27.26 -8.46 -3.93
CA VAL A 16 -25.78 -8.32 -3.85
C VAL A 16 -25.26 -7.03 -4.52
N PRO A 17 -25.68 -6.65 -5.74
CA PRO A 17 -25.30 -5.35 -6.32
C PRO A 17 -25.70 -4.14 -5.47
N GLN A 18 -26.91 -4.12 -4.93
CA GLN A 18 -27.38 -3.02 -4.06
C GLN A 18 -26.61 -2.96 -2.74
N LEU A 19 -26.27 -4.11 -2.15
CA LEU A 19 -25.44 -4.20 -0.95
C LEU A 19 -24.01 -3.70 -1.21
N LEU A 20 -23.42 -3.99 -2.38
CA LEU A 20 -22.12 -3.46 -2.78
C LEU A 20 -22.13 -1.93 -2.93
N ASP A 21 -23.20 -1.37 -3.51
CA ASP A 21 -23.36 0.09 -3.62
C ASP A 21 -23.50 0.75 -2.24
N VAL A 22 -24.28 0.15 -1.34
CA VAL A 22 -24.41 0.61 0.05
C VAL A 22 -23.07 0.53 0.78
N ARG A 23 -22.32 -0.56 0.62
CA ARG A 23 -20.96 -0.72 1.18
C ARG A 23 -20.03 0.38 0.71
N LYS A 24 -19.98 0.63 -0.60
CA LYS A 24 -19.13 1.66 -1.21
C LYS A 24 -19.47 3.06 -0.70
N GLN A 25 -20.76 3.37 -0.57
CA GLN A 25 -21.22 4.64 -0.02
C GLN A 25 -20.80 4.79 1.46
N LEU A 26 -20.95 3.73 2.27
CA LEU A 26 -20.52 3.74 3.66
C LEU A 26 -19.00 3.90 3.80
N GLU A 27 -18.20 3.23 2.97
CA GLU A 27 -16.74 3.36 2.95
C GLU A 27 -16.29 4.79 2.57
N LEU A 28 -16.97 5.42 1.62
CA LEU A 28 -16.70 6.82 1.23
C LEU A 28 -17.03 7.79 2.38
N GLU A 29 -18.20 7.65 3.00
CA GLU A 29 -18.61 8.44 4.16
C GLU A 29 -17.65 8.25 5.33
N MET A 30 -17.24 7.01 5.61
CA MET A 30 -16.25 6.69 6.62
C MET A 30 -14.93 7.43 6.38
N LYS A 31 -14.40 7.38 5.15
CA LYS A 31 -13.17 8.10 4.78
C LYS A 31 -13.29 9.61 5.01
N GLN A 32 -14.45 10.19 4.67
CA GLN A 32 -14.72 11.61 4.93
C GLN A 32 -14.77 11.92 6.42
N PHE A 33 -15.50 11.13 7.22
CA PHE A 33 -15.60 11.34 8.66
C PHE A 33 -14.27 11.16 9.39
N THR A 34 -13.46 10.17 9.02
CA THR A 34 -12.11 9.99 9.56
C THR A 34 -11.22 11.20 9.24
N THR A 35 -11.32 11.75 8.03
CA THR A 35 -10.59 12.97 7.64
C THR A 35 -11.02 14.18 8.48
N MET A 36 -12.33 14.38 8.66
CA MET A 36 -12.87 15.46 9.50
C MET A 36 -12.44 15.31 10.96
N PHE A 37 -12.44 14.08 11.49
CA PHE A 37 -11.98 13.79 12.84
C PHE A 37 -10.50 14.16 13.02
N GLY A 38 -9.64 13.83 12.04
CA GLY A 38 -8.24 14.24 12.03
C GLY A 38 -8.06 15.77 12.04
N GLN A 39 -8.87 16.49 11.26
CA GLN A 39 -8.85 17.97 11.24
C GLN A 39 -9.28 18.57 12.59
N LEU A 40 -10.32 18.02 13.23
CA LEU A 40 -10.75 18.45 14.56
C LEU A 40 -9.68 18.16 15.62
N LYS A 41 -9.00 17.01 15.54
CA LYS A 41 -7.89 16.66 16.44
C LYS A 41 -6.72 17.64 16.31
N LEU A 42 -6.39 18.05 15.09
CA LEU A 42 -5.37 19.06 14.85
C LEU A 42 -5.77 20.42 15.44
N ALA A 43 -7.04 20.81 15.27
CA ALA A 43 -7.58 22.03 15.85
C ALA A 43 -7.54 22.01 17.40
N GLN A 44 -7.92 20.89 18.02
CA GLN A 44 -7.81 20.67 19.46
C GLN A 44 -6.37 20.91 19.93
N THR A 45 -5.40 20.27 19.26
CA THR A 45 -3.97 20.38 19.60
C THR A 45 -3.46 21.83 19.50
N ARG A 46 -3.91 22.57 18.48
CA ARG A 46 -3.57 23.99 18.33
C ARG A 46 -4.11 24.83 19.49
N PHE A 47 -5.39 24.67 19.85
CA PHE A 47 -5.96 25.41 20.97
C PHE A 47 -5.32 25.04 22.31
N GLN A 48 -4.94 23.77 22.50
CA GLN A 48 -4.19 23.30 23.67
C GLN A 48 -2.84 24.02 23.77
N SER A 49 -2.08 24.08 22.67
CA SER A 49 -0.80 24.80 22.62
C SER A 49 -0.96 26.30 22.89
N CYS A 50 -2.03 26.92 22.39
CA CYS A 50 -2.35 28.32 22.72
C CYS A 50 -2.63 28.51 24.23
N LEU A 51 -3.37 27.57 24.85
CA LEU A 51 -3.66 27.60 26.28
C LEU A 51 -2.38 27.45 27.11
N GLU A 52 -1.51 26.50 26.74
CA GLU A 52 -0.19 26.31 27.36
C GLU A 52 0.68 27.58 27.24
N SER A 53 0.68 28.22 26.07
CA SER A 53 1.42 29.47 25.84
C SER A 53 0.95 30.61 26.76
N VAL A 54 -0.37 30.68 27.04
CA VAL A 54 -0.93 31.66 28.00
C VAL A 54 -0.50 31.34 29.43
N ASP A 55 -0.33 30.07 29.77
CA ASP A 55 0.06 29.62 31.10
C ASP A 55 1.57 29.79 31.37
N GLU A 56 2.40 29.73 30.33
CA GLU A 56 3.85 29.92 30.42
C GLU A 56 4.29 31.37 30.72
N VAL A 57 3.38 32.34 30.62
CA VAL A 57 3.69 33.74 30.96
C VAL A 57 3.99 33.85 32.47
N ARG A 58 5.25 34.11 32.81
CA ARG A 58 5.70 34.27 34.19
C ARG A 58 5.73 35.76 34.58
N PRO A 59 4.88 36.23 35.51
CA PRO A 59 4.83 37.64 35.92
C PRO A 59 6.16 38.17 36.45
N GLU A 60 6.97 37.31 37.06
CA GLU A 60 8.32 37.60 37.54
C GLU A 60 9.32 38.03 36.47
N ASN A 61 8.97 37.88 35.18
CA ASN A 61 9.77 38.32 34.04
C ASN A 61 9.37 39.71 33.51
N GLN A 62 8.39 40.38 34.13
CA GLN A 62 8.00 41.74 33.75
C GLN A 62 9.19 42.70 33.83
N GLY A 63 9.38 43.50 32.77
CA GLY A 63 10.48 44.47 32.67
C GLY A 63 11.88 43.89 32.45
N LYS A 64 12.07 42.55 32.55
CA LYS A 64 13.35 41.89 32.21
C LYS A 64 13.51 41.81 30.70
N THR A 65 14.74 41.95 30.23
CA THR A 65 15.07 41.80 28.81
C THR A 65 15.25 40.32 28.48
N SER A 66 14.46 39.81 27.54
CA SER A 66 14.53 38.43 27.05
C SER A 66 14.68 38.39 25.54
N LEU A 67 15.32 37.36 25.01
CA LEU A 67 15.44 37.14 23.58
C LEU A 67 14.16 36.49 23.04
N LEU A 68 13.40 37.23 22.24
CA LEU A 68 12.18 36.79 21.59
C LEU A 68 12.50 36.24 20.19
N PRO A 69 12.07 35.00 19.86
CA PRO A 69 12.23 34.46 18.51
C PRO A 69 11.31 35.20 17.52
N LEU A 70 11.90 35.74 16.44
CA LEU A 70 11.19 36.25 15.27
C LEU A 70 11.08 35.18 14.18
N THR A 71 12.09 34.33 14.07
CA THR A 71 12.11 33.14 13.21
C THR A 71 12.87 32.02 13.92
N ALA A 72 12.90 30.82 13.34
CA ALA A 72 13.68 29.69 13.87
C ALA A 72 15.20 29.99 14.01
N SER A 73 15.70 31.04 13.36
CA SER A 73 17.12 31.42 13.35
C SER A 73 17.40 32.86 13.82
N LEU A 74 16.36 33.64 14.16
CA LEU A 74 16.49 35.06 14.49
C LEU A 74 15.79 35.37 15.81
N TYR A 75 16.55 35.97 16.74
CA TYR A 75 16.04 36.41 18.04
C TYR A 75 16.32 37.90 18.23
N VAL A 76 15.37 38.64 18.80
CA VAL A 76 15.52 40.05 19.15
C VAL A 76 15.31 40.28 20.64
N PRO A 77 16.03 41.22 21.26
CA PRO A 77 15.76 41.61 22.64
C PRO A 77 14.38 42.26 22.74
N GLY A 78 13.54 41.74 23.62
CA GLY A 78 12.23 42.30 23.96
C GLY A 78 12.02 42.33 25.46
N ARG A 79 11.01 43.09 25.90
CA ARG A 79 10.60 43.16 27.31
C ARG A 79 9.11 42.89 27.41
N LEU A 80 8.73 42.11 28.42
CA LEU A 80 7.32 41.92 28.76
C LEU A 80 6.81 43.21 29.43
N SER A 81 5.87 43.90 28.77
CA SER A 81 5.29 45.16 29.22
C SER A 81 4.20 44.95 30.29
N ASP A 82 3.25 44.08 30.00
CA ASP A 82 2.12 43.75 30.86
C ASP A 82 1.96 42.21 30.91
N PRO A 83 2.16 41.57 32.08
CA PRO A 83 2.07 40.13 32.22
C PRO A 83 0.63 39.61 32.24
N ASP A 84 -0.38 40.47 32.31
CA ASP A 84 -1.79 40.09 32.29
C ASP A 84 -2.43 40.23 30.90
N LYS A 85 -1.80 40.95 29.97
CA LYS A 85 -2.35 41.17 28.62
C LYS A 85 -1.70 40.26 27.58
N VAL A 86 -2.55 39.62 26.77
CA VAL A 86 -2.13 38.75 25.66
C VAL A 86 -2.89 39.11 24.38
N ILE A 87 -2.24 38.87 23.25
CA ILE A 87 -2.88 38.98 21.93
C ILE A 87 -3.44 37.62 21.54
N VAL A 88 -4.73 37.56 21.26
CA VAL A 88 -5.44 36.34 20.90
C VAL A 88 -5.97 36.44 19.47
N ASP A 89 -5.72 35.42 18.66
CA ASP A 89 -6.36 35.25 17.36
C ASP A 89 -7.81 34.77 17.55
N VAL A 90 -8.77 35.57 17.08
CA VAL A 90 -10.20 35.24 17.15
C VAL A 90 -10.73 34.60 15.86
N GLY A 91 -9.91 34.47 14.83
CA GLY A 91 -10.25 33.95 13.51
C GLY A 91 -10.21 35.02 12.43
N THR A 92 -10.23 34.58 11.16
CA THR A 92 -10.23 35.43 9.95
C THR A 92 -9.13 36.50 9.88
N GLY A 93 -8.01 36.28 10.59
CA GLY A 93 -6.85 37.19 10.61
C GLY A 93 -6.99 38.37 11.57
N TYR A 94 -7.98 38.34 12.46
CA TYR A 94 -8.16 39.37 13.49
C TYR A 94 -7.54 38.96 14.82
N PHE A 95 -6.78 39.88 15.38
CA PHE A 95 -6.15 39.74 16.69
C PHE A 95 -6.75 40.74 17.67
N VAL A 96 -7.05 40.29 18.88
CA VAL A 96 -7.60 41.13 19.94
C VAL A 96 -6.76 41.00 21.21
N GLU A 97 -6.57 42.12 21.89
CA GLU A 97 -5.97 42.12 23.23
C GLU A 97 -7.00 41.62 24.26
N LYS A 98 -6.59 40.69 25.12
CA LYS A 98 -7.40 40.13 26.21
C LYS A 98 -6.57 39.98 27.48
N SER A 99 -7.22 39.98 28.63
CA SER A 99 -6.58 39.50 29.85
C SER A 99 -6.26 38.00 29.75
N ARG A 100 -5.29 37.52 30.52
CA ARG A 100 -4.97 36.08 30.58
C ARG A 100 -6.16 35.24 31.02
N ALA A 101 -6.95 35.73 31.97
CA ALA A 101 -8.16 35.04 32.43
C ALA A 101 -9.19 34.88 31.30
N GLU A 102 -9.42 35.93 30.51
CA GLU A 102 -10.33 35.89 29.37
C GLU A 102 -9.80 35.01 28.22
N ALA A 103 -8.49 35.05 27.95
CA ALA A 103 -7.85 34.20 26.95
C ALA A 103 -7.93 32.71 27.32
N ARG A 104 -7.66 32.39 28.60
CA ARG A 104 -7.78 31.03 29.15
C ARG A 104 -9.20 30.52 28.99
N LYS A 105 -10.19 31.33 29.39
CA LYS A 105 -11.61 31.00 29.24
C LYS A 105 -11.98 30.73 27.78
N LEU A 106 -11.58 31.62 26.86
CA LEU A 106 -11.86 31.47 25.44
C LEU A 106 -11.27 30.19 24.84
N TYR A 107 -10.00 29.89 25.10
CA TYR A 107 -9.37 28.68 24.57
C TYR A 107 -9.96 27.41 25.19
N GLN A 108 -10.27 27.42 26.48
CA GLN A 108 -10.95 26.29 27.13
C GLN A 108 -12.32 26.03 26.50
N GLU A 109 -13.14 27.08 26.31
CA GLU A 109 -14.46 26.95 25.64
C GLU A 109 -14.32 26.40 24.21
N LYS A 110 -13.29 26.80 23.46
CA LYS A 110 -13.01 26.27 22.12
C LYS A 110 -12.56 24.81 22.16
N ILE A 111 -11.72 24.42 23.12
CA ILE A 111 -11.30 23.02 23.31
C ILE A 111 -12.52 22.16 23.63
N ASP A 112 -13.35 22.57 24.58
CA ASP A 112 -14.55 21.84 24.99
C ASP A 112 -15.54 21.68 23.83
N TYR A 113 -15.71 22.73 23.01
CA TYR A 113 -16.52 22.68 21.79
C TYR A 113 -15.99 21.66 20.77
N VAL A 114 -14.68 21.67 20.52
CA VAL A 114 -14.05 20.72 19.57
C VAL A 114 -14.14 19.28 20.09
N VAL A 115 -13.89 19.06 21.39
CA VAL A 115 -14.01 17.74 22.03
C VAL A 115 -15.42 17.20 21.88
N LYS A 116 -16.45 18.01 22.20
CA LYS A 116 -17.85 17.59 22.06
C LYS A 116 -18.21 17.21 20.62
N ASN A 117 -17.74 17.96 19.63
CA ASN A 117 -17.96 17.62 18.23
C ASN A 117 -17.22 16.34 17.82
N MET A 118 -16.03 16.11 18.35
CA MET A 118 -15.27 14.89 18.11
C MET A 118 -15.98 13.66 18.70
N GLU A 119 -16.54 13.76 19.91
CA GLU A 119 -17.34 12.68 20.53
C GLU A 119 -18.56 12.33 19.65
N GLN A 120 -19.32 13.34 19.21
CA GLN A 120 -20.48 13.12 18.32
C GLN A 120 -20.08 12.50 16.97
N LEU A 121 -18.95 12.92 16.42
CA LEU A 121 -18.43 12.36 15.17
C LEU A 121 -17.94 10.93 15.38
N GLN A 122 -17.30 10.64 16.51
CA GLN A 122 -16.84 9.31 16.89
C GLN A 122 -18.02 8.33 17.05
N ASP A 123 -19.11 8.74 17.68
CA ASP A 123 -20.34 7.94 17.77
C ASP A 123 -20.95 7.67 16.37
N THR A 124 -20.82 8.62 15.46
CA THR A 124 -21.30 8.47 14.08
C THR A 124 -20.41 7.50 13.29
N ILE A 125 -19.09 7.58 13.46
CA ILE A 125 -18.11 6.66 12.88
C ILE A 125 -18.37 5.23 13.38
N HIS A 126 -18.56 5.01 14.68
CA HIS A 126 -18.84 3.68 15.23
C HIS A 126 -20.13 3.09 14.65
N ARG A 127 -21.24 3.86 14.63
CA ARG A 127 -22.50 3.41 14.02
C ARG A 127 -22.35 3.05 12.54
N LYS A 128 -21.52 3.79 11.79
CA LYS A 128 -21.26 3.52 10.37
C LYS A 128 -20.37 2.29 10.19
N GLN A 129 -19.41 2.04 11.09
CA GLN A 129 -18.63 0.80 11.12
C GLN A 129 -19.50 -0.42 11.40
N ASP A 130 -20.42 -0.33 12.36
CA ASP A 130 -21.37 -1.42 12.64
C ASP A 130 -22.26 -1.71 11.43
N ASN A 131 -22.76 -0.66 10.76
CA ASN A 131 -23.52 -0.84 9.51
C ASN A 131 -22.69 -1.50 8.41
N LEU A 132 -21.41 -1.12 8.28
CA LEU A 132 -20.50 -1.71 7.29
C LEU A 132 -20.26 -3.20 7.58
N ARG A 133 -20.14 -3.59 8.86
CA ARG A 133 -20.03 -4.99 9.28
C ARG A 133 -21.29 -5.77 8.89
N VAL A 134 -22.47 -5.26 9.22
CA VAL A 134 -23.76 -5.91 8.88
C VAL A 134 -23.92 -6.07 7.36
N VAL A 135 -23.57 -5.05 6.57
CA VAL A 135 -23.59 -5.14 5.10
C VAL A 135 -22.58 -6.19 4.61
N GLY A 136 -21.41 -6.29 5.24
CA GLY A 136 -20.41 -7.33 4.95
C GLY A 136 -20.94 -8.75 5.20
N GLU A 137 -21.58 -8.98 6.34
CA GLU A 137 -22.21 -10.26 6.70
C GLU A 137 -23.30 -10.64 5.69
N LEU A 138 -24.17 -9.69 5.31
CA LEU A 138 -25.22 -9.93 4.31
C LEU A 138 -24.65 -10.19 2.91
N LEU A 139 -23.57 -9.52 2.53
CA LEU A 139 -22.85 -9.79 1.28
C LEU A 139 -22.25 -11.19 1.27
N GLN A 140 -21.70 -11.65 2.39
CA GLN A 140 -21.12 -12.98 2.51
C GLN A 140 -22.20 -14.06 2.33
N VAL A 141 -23.35 -13.91 3.00
CA VAL A 141 -24.50 -14.82 2.83
C VAL A 141 -25.01 -14.82 1.40
N GLY A 142 -25.20 -13.63 0.79
CA GLY A 142 -25.65 -13.51 -0.59
C GLY A 142 -24.67 -14.10 -1.63
N LEU A 143 -23.36 -13.98 -1.38
CA LEU A 143 -22.32 -14.59 -2.21
C LEU A 143 -22.24 -16.11 -2.01
N GLU A 144 -22.46 -16.61 -0.80
CA GLU A 144 -22.55 -18.04 -0.50
C GLU A 144 -23.78 -18.69 -1.14
N ASP A 145 -24.93 -18.03 -1.13
CA ASP A 145 -26.14 -18.50 -1.82
C ASP A 145 -25.94 -18.55 -3.34
N LEU A 146 -25.24 -17.56 -3.91
CA LEU A 146 -24.82 -17.59 -5.32
C LEU A 146 -23.82 -18.71 -5.60
N ARG A 147 -22.88 -18.99 -4.70
CA ARG A 147 -21.94 -20.13 -4.80
C ARG A 147 -22.67 -21.47 -4.72
N ARG A 148 -23.66 -21.61 -3.84
CA ARG A 148 -24.49 -22.84 -3.71
C ARG A 148 -25.33 -23.10 -4.96
N LEU A 149 -25.79 -22.06 -5.64
CA LEU A 149 -26.45 -22.18 -6.95
C LEU A 149 -25.49 -22.57 -8.09
N HIS A 150 -24.17 -22.36 -7.93
CA HIS A 150 -23.14 -22.72 -8.92
C HIS A 150 -22.42 -24.05 -8.61
N ILE A 151 -22.69 -24.72 -7.48
CA ILE A 151 -22.19 -26.07 -7.20
C ILE A 151 -23.18 -27.09 -7.79
N GLY A 152 -23.17 -27.17 -9.11
CA GLY A 152 -23.78 -28.22 -9.90
C GLY A 152 -22.82 -28.56 -11.03
N THR A 153 -22.07 -29.64 -10.85
CA THR A 153 -21.15 -30.30 -11.80
C THR A 153 -19.90 -29.52 -12.22
N ALA A 154 -18.79 -29.74 -11.51
CA ALA A 154 -17.44 -29.61 -12.06
C ALA A 154 -16.84 -31.02 -12.13
N GLU A 155 -16.97 -31.68 -13.28
CA GLU A 155 -16.05 -32.75 -13.70
C GLU A 155 -14.76 -32.10 -14.26
N PRO A 156 -13.60 -32.75 -14.16
CA PRO A 156 -12.38 -32.22 -14.75
C PRO A 156 -12.48 -32.31 -16.27
N ALA A 157 -12.62 -31.17 -16.94
CA ALA A 157 -12.69 -31.10 -18.39
C ALA A 157 -11.33 -31.48 -19.00
N THR A 158 -11.29 -32.64 -19.64
CA THR A 158 -10.18 -33.05 -20.50
C THR A 158 -10.14 -32.15 -21.73
N GLY A 159 -9.33 -31.08 -21.72
CA GLY A 159 -9.20 -30.19 -22.87
C GLY A 159 -8.29 -28.96 -22.75
N ASP A 160 -7.62 -28.75 -21.63
CA ASP A 160 -6.88 -27.51 -21.36
C ASP A 160 -5.65 -27.34 -22.28
N ARG A 161 -5.62 -26.22 -22.99
CA ARG A 161 -4.42 -25.71 -23.67
C ARG A 161 -3.94 -24.47 -22.93
N GLY A 162 -2.69 -24.49 -22.50
CA GLY A 162 -2.02 -23.41 -21.80
C GLY A 162 -1.21 -22.57 -22.77
N ALA A 163 -1.28 -21.25 -22.61
CA ALA A 163 -0.44 -20.29 -23.34
C ALA A 163 0.54 -19.62 -22.37
N ASP A 164 1.68 -19.16 -22.87
CA ASP A 164 2.66 -18.42 -22.08
C ASP A 164 3.07 -17.09 -22.70
N LEU A 165 3.40 -16.15 -21.83
CA LEU A 165 3.93 -14.83 -22.16
C LEU A 165 5.25 -14.63 -21.41
N ASP A 166 6.34 -14.47 -22.15
CA ASP A 166 7.64 -14.03 -21.63
C ASP A 166 7.71 -12.50 -21.65
N ILE A 167 7.87 -11.88 -20.47
CA ILE A 167 7.81 -10.44 -20.28
C ILE A 167 9.21 -9.84 -20.13
N GLU A 168 9.58 -8.95 -21.03
CA GLU A 168 10.78 -8.13 -20.93
C GLU A 168 10.44 -6.74 -20.40
N PHE A 169 11.14 -6.32 -19.34
CA PHE A 169 11.08 -4.99 -18.77
C PHE A 169 12.23 -4.16 -19.37
N CYS A 170 11.92 -3.20 -20.25
CA CYS A 170 12.93 -2.49 -21.05
C CYS A 170 13.76 -1.44 -20.26
N GLY A 171 13.42 -1.19 -18.99
CA GLY A 171 14.14 -0.25 -18.10
C GLY A 171 14.23 -0.69 -16.63
N GLY A 172 13.34 -1.58 -16.19
CA GLY A 172 13.30 -2.12 -14.83
C GLY A 172 13.84 -3.55 -14.73
N ALA A 173 14.28 -3.96 -13.54
CA ALA A 173 14.62 -5.36 -13.29
C ALA A 173 13.33 -6.18 -13.11
N PRO A 174 13.25 -7.42 -13.64
CA PRO A 174 12.13 -8.31 -13.36
C PRO A 174 12.05 -8.65 -11.86
N PRO A 175 10.94 -9.23 -11.38
CA PRO A 175 10.88 -9.92 -10.10
C PRO A 175 12.16 -10.70 -9.79
N SER A 176 12.60 -10.65 -8.53
CA SER A 176 13.88 -11.17 -8.03
C SER A 176 13.96 -12.70 -8.00
N ARG A 177 13.75 -13.37 -9.15
CA ARG A 177 13.92 -14.81 -9.36
C ARG A 177 14.21 -15.18 -10.83
N GLU A 178 14.89 -16.30 -11.03
CA GLU A 178 15.09 -16.88 -12.37
C GLU A 178 13.72 -17.27 -12.98
N GLY A 179 13.43 -16.80 -14.20
CA GLY A 179 12.09 -16.94 -14.78
C GLY A 179 11.05 -15.93 -14.27
N GLY A 180 11.47 -14.91 -13.51
CA GLY A 180 10.62 -13.80 -13.04
C GLY A 180 10.04 -12.92 -14.17
N HIS A 181 10.19 -13.33 -15.42
CA HIS A 181 9.59 -12.68 -16.59
C HIS A 181 8.38 -13.44 -17.13
N ARG A 182 8.09 -14.68 -16.70
CA ARG A 182 7.08 -15.50 -17.38
C ARG A 182 5.71 -15.50 -16.69
N ILE A 183 4.65 -15.35 -17.49
CA ILE A 183 3.25 -15.53 -17.10
C ILE A 183 2.69 -16.74 -17.86
N VAL A 184 2.15 -17.72 -17.15
CA VAL A 184 1.47 -18.89 -17.73
C VAL A 184 -0.03 -18.73 -17.55
N LEU A 185 -0.77 -18.90 -18.63
CA LEU A 185 -2.21 -18.66 -18.73
C LEU A 185 -2.93 -19.96 -19.07
N GLU A 186 -4.02 -20.23 -18.36
CA GLU A 186 -5.02 -21.23 -18.73
C GLU A 186 -6.09 -20.55 -19.59
N LEU A 187 -6.49 -21.17 -20.71
CA LEU A 187 -7.52 -20.66 -21.60
C LEU A 187 -8.78 -21.52 -21.53
N PHE A 188 -9.94 -20.90 -21.29
CA PHE A 188 -11.24 -21.56 -21.12
C PHE A 188 -11.88 -21.95 -22.45
N LYS A 189 -11.18 -22.80 -23.22
CA LYS A 189 -11.60 -23.22 -24.57
C LYS A 189 -12.96 -23.94 -24.57
N ASP A 190 -13.29 -24.62 -23.48
CA ASP A 190 -14.58 -25.28 -23.26
C ASP A 190 -15.76 -24.28 -23.23
N LYS A 191 -15.53 -23.06 -22.72
CA LYS A 191 -16.56 -22.02 -22.58
C LYS A 191 -16.56 -21.00 -23.71
N VAL A 192 -15.37 -20.66 -24.23
CA VAL A 192 -15.15 -19.59 -25.22
C VAL A 192 -14.14 -20.02 -26.29
N PRO A 193 -14.47 -21.03 -27.12
CA PRO A 193 -13.54 -21.63 -28.06
C PRO A 193 -12.98 -20.66 -29.10
N LYS A 194 -13.77 -19.70 -29.59
CA LYS A 194 -13.26 -18.70 -30.56
C LYS A 194 -12.30 -17.72 -29.90
N THR A 195 -12.66 -17.24 -28.71
CA THR A 195 -11.83 -16.28 -27.97
C THR A 195 -10.51 -16.91 -27.54
N ALA A 196 -10.55 -18.15 -27.03
CA ALA A 196 -9.37 -18.92 -26.66
C ALA A 196 -8.47 -19.22 -27.87
N GLU A 197 -9.04 -19.64 -29.01
CA GLU A 197 -8.26 -19.91 -30.23
C GLU A 197 -7.61 -18.64 -30.80
N ASN A 198 -8.31 -17.50 -30.75
CA ASN A 198 -7.72 -16.22 -31.13
C ASN A 198 -6.49 -15.90 -30.30
N PHE A 199 -6.59 -15.97 -28.96
CA PHE A 199 -5.46 -15.65 -28.09
C PHE A 199 -4.28 -16.61 -28.28
N ARG A 200 -4.56 -17.93 -28.34
CA ARG A 200 -3.54 -18.96 -28.56
C ARG A 200 -2.78 -18.77 -29.89
N ALA A 201 -3.52 -18.52 -30.98
CA ALA A 201 -2.92 -18.29 -32.29
C ALA A 201 -2.08 -17.00 -32.35
N LEU A 202 -2.47 -15.97 -31.60
CA LEU A 202 -1.67 -14.74 -31.42
C LEU A 202 -0.44 -14.97 -30.53
N CYS A 203 -0.47 -15.92 -29.59
CA CYS A 203 0.74 -16.31 -28.86
C CYS A 203 1.74 -17.02 -29.78
N THR A 204 1.28 -17.97 -30.59
CA THR A 204 2.16 -18.75 -31.50
C THR A 204 2.59 -17.99 -32.76
N GLY A 205 1.81 -17.00 -33.20
CA GLY A 205 2.06 -16.28 -34.46
C GLY A 205 1.79 -17.11 -35.72
N GLU A 206 1.16 -18.28 -35.60
CA GLU A 206 1.03 -19.25 -36.70
C GLU A 206 0.17 -18.76 -37.88
N LYS A 207 -0.64 -17.71 -37.68
CA LYS A 207 -1.55 -17.15 -38.69
C LYS A 207 -0.86 -16.15 -39.64
N GLY A 208 0.44 -15.91 -39.48
CA GLY A 208 1.23 -15.08 -40.38
C GLY A 208 0.91 -13.59 -40.23
N THR A 209 0.75 -12.88 -41.34
CA THR A 209 0.56 -11.41 -41.38
C THR A 209 -0.92 -11.04 -41.48
N GLY A 210 -1.35 -10.12 -40.61
CA GLY A 210 -2.72 -9.59 -40.60
C GLY A 210 -2.97 -8.56 -41.71
N LYS A 211 -4.20 -8.07 -41.82
CA LYS A 211 -4.57 -7.03 -42.79
C LYS A 211 -3.88 -5.70 -42.51
N ALA A 212 -3.49 -5.44 -41.26
CA ALA A 212 -2.67 -4.29 -40.88
C ALA A 212 -1.23 -4.35 -41.42
N GLY A 213 -0.81 -5.44 -42.06
CA GLY A 213 0.53 -5.59 -42.64
C GLY A 213 1.62 -5.96 -41.63
N VAL A 214 1.23 -6.29 -40.40
CA VAL A 214 2.13 -6.75 -39.33
C VAL A 214 1.82 -8.20 -38.93
N PRO A 215 2.77 -8.94 -38.34
CA PRO A 215 2.50 -10.30 -37.84
C PRO A 215 1.34 -10.32 -36.82
N LEU A 216 0.45 -11.30 -36.94
CA LEU A 216 -0.59 -11.61 -35.96
C LEU A 216 0.07 -12.32 -34.77
N SER A 217 0.82 -11.57 -33.97
CA SER A 217 1.56 -12.10 -32.83
C SER A 217 1.64 -11.11 -31.67
N PHE A 218 1.58 -11.62 -30.43
CA PHE A 218 1.85 -10.82 -29.24
C PHE A 218 3.34 -10.56 -29.01
N LYS A 219 4.24 -11.25 -29.71
CA LYS A 219 5.67 -11.03 -29.60
C LYS A 219 6.03 -9.59 -29.95
N ASN A 220 6.76 -8.94 -29.06
CA ASN A 220 7.10 -7.52 -29.04
C ASN A 220 5.93 -6.54 -28.82
N SER A 221 4.73 -7.02 -28.49
CA SER A 221 3.64 -6.13 -28.08
C SER A 221 3.86 -5.59 -26.66
N LEU A 222 3.19 -4.48 -26.32
CA LEU A 222 3.37 -3.79 -25.04
C LEU A 222 2.14 -3.90 -24.14
N PHE A 223 2.38 -3.91 -22.82
CA PHE A 223 1.39 -3.46 -21.84
C PHE A 223 1.32 -1.95 -21.89
N HIS A 224 0.39 -1.44 -22.69
CA HIS A 224 0.31 -0.01 -23.00
C HIS A 224 -0.56 0.76 -22.00
N ARG A 225 -1.25 0.07 -21.08
CA ARG A 225 -2.10 0.68 -20.05
C ARG A 225 -2.11 -0.18 -18.78
N VAL A 226 -1.74 0.40 -17.65
CA VAL A 226 -1.65 -0.27 -16.34
C VAL A 226 -2.34 0.60 -15.29
N ILE A 227 -3.33 0.05 -14.60
CA ILE A 227 -4.03 0.76 -13.53
C ILE A 227 -3.94 -0.09 -12.25
N PRO A 228 -3.18 0.37 -11.23
CA PRO A 228 -3.09 -0.30 -9.94
C PRO A 228 -4.47 -0.51 -9.32
N HIS A 229 -4.68 -1.67 -8.70
CA HIS A 229 -5.95 -2.10 -8.13
C HIS A 229 -7.10 -2.15 -9.14
N PHE A 230 -6.78 -2.47 -10.40
CA PHE A 230 -7.76 -2.69 -11.44
C PHE A 230 -7.32 -3.77 -12.42
N MET A 231 -6.40 -3.46 -13.35
CA MET A 231 -5.96 -4.37 -14.41
C MET A 231 -4.67 -3.91 -15.11
N ILE A 232 -4.04 -4.85 -15.80
CA ILE A 232 -2.96 -4.60 -16.77
C ILE A 232 -3.44 -4.95 -18.18
N GLN A 233 -3.31 -4.04 -19.15
CA GLN A 233 -3.85 -4.19 -20.51
C GLN A 233 -2.74 -4.17 -21.56
N GLY A 234 -2.81 -5.13 -22.48
CA GLY A 234 -1.86 -5.33 -23.57
C GLY A 234 -2.54 -5.78 -24.86
N GLY A 235 -1.74 -6.31 -25.80
CA GLY A 235 -2.24 -6.93 -27.03
C GLY A 235 -2.48 -5.98 -28.22
N ASP A 236 -2.08 -4.72 -28.13
CA ASP A 236 -2.00 -3.83 -29.29
C ASP A 236 -0.60 -3.97 -29.94
N PHE A 237 -0.48 -4.90 -30.89
CA PHE A 237 0.76 -5.14 -31.65
C PHE A 237 0.86 -4.30 -32.94
N THR A 238 -0.14 -3.46 -33.25
CA THR A 238 -0.11 -2.62 -34.46
C THR A 238 0.32 -1.19 -34.14
N ASN A 239 -0.27 -0.58 -33.10
CA ASN A 239 -0.05 0.82 -32.73
C ASN A 239 0.60 1.01 -31.35
N PHE A 240 0.67 -0.06 -30.54
CA PHE A 240 1.31 -0.09 -29.22
C PHE A 240 0.77 0.93 -28.19
N ASN A 241 -0.44 1.44 -28.40
CA ASN A 241 -1.01 2.54 -27.61
C ASN A 241 -2.50 2.37 -27.27
N GLY A 242 -3.09 1.22 -27.60
CA GLY A 242 -4.49 0.88 -27.33
C GLY A 242 -5.47 1.28 -28.43
N THR A 243 -5.01 1.90 -29.52
CA THR A 243 -5.87 2.27 -30.66
C THR A 243 -5.92 1.21 -31.76
N GLY A 244 -5.07 0.19 -31.67
CA GLY A 244 -4.88 -0.83 -32.69
C GLY A 244 -5.28 -2.24 -32.29
N GLY A 245 -4.63 -3.21 -32.92
CA GLY A 245 -4.87 -4.63 -32.74
C GLY A 245 -5.83 -5.25 -33.76
N GLU A 246 -5.61 -6.52 -34.07
CA GLU A 246 -6.37 -7.28 -35.07
C GLU A 246 -6.55 -8.74 -34.58
N SER A 247 -7.72 -9.33 -34.79
CA SER A 247 -7.95 -10.75 -34.47
C SER A 247 -7.48 -11.66 -35.60
N ILE A 248 -7.33 -12.95 -35.33
CA ILE A 248 -7.05 -13.94 -36.38
C ILE A 248 -8.20 -14.12 -37.39
N TYR A 249 -9.38 -13.57 -37.08
CA TYR A 249 -10.58 -13.65 -37.91
C TYR A 249 -10.81 -12.38 -38.74
N GLY A 250 -9.93 -11.39 -38.62
CA GLY A 250 -10.07 -10.05 -39.20
C GLY A 250 -10.00 -8.96 -38.13
N GLU A 251 -10.47 -7.75 -38.46
CA GLU A 251 -10.33 -6.60 -37.55
C GLU A 251 -10.98 -6.81 -36.19
N LYS A 252 -12.20 -7.36 -36.17
CA LYS A 252 -13.01 -7.61 -34.96
C LYS A 252 -13.80 -8.93 -35.06
N PHE A 253 -14.17 -9.49 -33.91
CA PHE A 253 -15.10 -10.63 -33.78
C PHE A 253 -16.08 -10.43 -32.61
N GLU A 254 -17.14 -11.23 -32.61
CA GLU A 254 -18.26 -11.17 -31.66
C GLU A 254 -17.89 -11.49 -30.20
N ASP A 255 -18.73 -11.06 -29.26
CA ASP A 255 -18.64 -11.46 -27.85
C ASP A 255 -19.10 -12.92 -27.69
N GLU A 256 -18.27 -13.73 -27.05
CA GLU A 256 -18.55 -15.15 -26.79
C GLU A 256 -18.77 -15.33 -25.28
N ASN A 257 -19.95 -15.81 -24.89
CA ASN A 257 -20.27 -16.15 -23.49
C ASN A 257 -19.89 -15.08 -22.43
N LEU A 258 -20.76 -14.08 -22.26
CA LEU A 258 -20.60 -13.00 -21.28
C LEU A 258 -21.04 -13.37 -19.84
N GLU A 259 -21.28 -14.65 -19.56
CA GLU A 259 -21.66 -15.13 -18.22
C GLU A 259 -20.47 -15.18 -17.26
N GLY A 260 -19.24 -15.22 -17.79
CA GLY A 260 -18.01 -15.17 -17.01
C GLY A 260 -17.95 -13.91 -16.13
N LYS A 261 -17.77 -14.12 -14.82
CA LYS A 261 -17.67 -13.03 -13.84
C LYS A 261 -16.21 -12.68 -13.61
N HIS A 262 -15.98 -11.39 -13.39
CA HIS A 262 -14.69 -10.86 -12.95
C HIS A 262 -14.69 -10.76 -11.41
N ASP A 263 -14.81 -11.88 -10.73
CA ASP A 263 -15.00 -11.98 -9.28
C ASP A 263 -13.71 -12.30 -8.50
N GLU A 264 -12.61 -12.55 -9.21
CA GLU A 264 -11.28 -12.78 -8.64
C GLU A 264 -10.18 -12.02 -9.42
N PRO A 265 -9.01 -11.75 -8.78
CA PRO A 265 -7.85 -11.28 -9.50
C PRO A 265 -7.31 -12.36 -10.46
N PHE A 266 -6.47 -11.93 -11.40
CA PHE A 266 -5.76 -12.77 -12.36
C PHE A 266 -6.62 -13.45 -13.42
N LEU A 267 -7.82 -12.93 -13.68
CA LEU A 267 -8.64 -13.36 -14.81
C LEU A 267 -8.18 -12.66 -16.09
N LEU A 268 -8.11 -13.43 -17.17
CA LEU A 268 -7.78 -12.97 -18.52
C LEU A 268 -9.07 -12.67 -19.29
N SER A 269 -9.19 -11.45 -19.81
CA SER A 269 -10.43 -10.97 -20.42
C SER A 269 -10.19 -10.04 -21.62
N MET A 270 -11.13 -10.01 -22.57
CA MET A 270 -11.00 -9.26 -23.83
C MET A 270 -11.25 -7.77 -23.61
N ALA A 271 -10.34 -6.92 -24.11
CA ALA A 271 -10.63 -5.50 -24.25
C ALA A 271 -11.44 -5.26 -25.54
N ASN A 272 -12.41 -4.35 -25.48
CA ASN A 272 -13.27 -4.00 -26.61
C ASN A 272 -13.66 -2.51 -26.56
N ALA A 273 -14.25 -2.03 -27.66
CA ALA A 273 -14.77 -0.67 -27.82
C ALA A 273 -16.31 -0.66 -27.86
N GLY A 274 -16.95 -1.59 -27.15
CA GLY A 274 -18.38 -1.85 -27.20
C GLY A 274 -18.71 -3.27 -27.70
N PRO A 275 -20.01 -3.62 -27.77
CA PRO A 275 -20.44 -4.98 -28.09
C PRO A 275 -19.86 -5.49 -29.42
N ASN A 276 -19.39 -6.74 -29.43
CA ASN A 276 -18.86 -7.45 -30.60
C ASN A 276 -17.67 -6.75 -31.29
N THR A 277 -16.79 -6.14 -30.49
CA THR A 277 -15.58 -5.48 -31.00
C THR A 277 -14.30 -6.04 -30.39
N ASN A 278 -14.27 -7.37 -30.20
CA ASN A 278 -13.08 -8.07 -29.74
C ASN A 278 -12.03 -8.12 -30.85
N GLY A 279 -10.78 -7.76 -30.55
CA GLY A 279 -9.66 -7.81 -31.48
C GLY A 279 -8.54 -8.69 -30.94
N SER A 280 -7.36 -8.10 -30.73
CA SER A 280 -6.24 -8.75 -30.03
C SER A 280 -6.00 -8.23 -28.61
N GLN A 281 -6.54 -7.06 -28.27
CA GLN A 281 -6.29 -6.46 -26.96
C GLN A 281 -6.96 -7.26 -25.85
N PHE A 282 -6.25 -7.41 -24.74
CA PHE A 282 -6.68 -8.16 -23.56
C PHE A 282 -6.26 -7.40 -22.30
N PHE A 283 -6.87 -7.76 -21.18
CA PHE A 283 -6.40 -7.36 -19.87
C PHE A 283 -6.38 -8.53 -18.89
N ILE A 284 -5.52 -8.42 -17.88
CA ILE A 284 -5.47 -9.32 -16.73
C ILE A 284 -5.94 -8.52 -15.51
N THR A 285 -6.97 -9.00 -14.81
CA THR A 285 -7.47 -8.35 -13.59
C THR A 285 -6.45 -8.46 -12.46
N THR A 286 -6.39 -7.47 -11.58
CA THR A 286 -5.55 -7.52 -10.36
C THR A 286 -6.38 -7.45 -9.07
N VAL A 287 -7.68 -7.26 -9.20
CA VAL A 287 -8.70 -7.31 -8.16
C VAL A 287 -10.02 -7.81 -8.79
N PRO A 288 -11.06 -8.15 -8.00
CA PRO A 288 -12.40 -8.36 -8.54
C PRO A 288 -12.94 -7.08 -9.24
N THR A 289 -13.42 -7.21 -10.47
CA THR A 289 -13.91 -6.09 -11.30
C THR A 289 -15.35 -6.34 -11.81
N PRO A 290 -16.35 -6.48 -10.93
CA PRO A 290 -17.71 -6.88 -11.32
C PRO A 290 -18.42 -5.91 -12.27
N HIS A 291 -17.96 -4.66 -12.36
CA HIS A 291 -18.47 -3.64 -13.28
C HIS A 291 -18.17 -3.93 -14.77
N LEU A 292 -17.29 -4.90 -15.04
CA LEU A 292 -16.94 -5.42 -16.37
C LEU A 292 -17.80 -6.64 -16.77
N ASN A 293 -18.57 -7.20 -15.84
CA ASN A 293 -19.45 -8.35 -16.11
C ASN A 293 -20.49 -7.99 -17.17
N GLY A 294 -20.78 -8.93 -18.08
CA GLY A 294 -21.72 -8.69 -19.17
C GLY A 294 -21.20 -7.76 -20.28
N LYS A 295 -19.93 -7.31 -20.21
CA LYS A 295 -19.33 -6.38 -21.19
C LYS A 295 -18.04 -6.90 -21.81
N HIS A 296 -17.26 -7.68 -21.07
CA HIS A 296 -15.99 -8.23 -21.51
C HIS A 296 -16.01 -9.74 -21.34
N VAL A 297 -15.48 -10.44 -22.35
CA VAL A 297 -15.43 -11.91 -22.37
C VAL A 297 -14.27 -12.36 -21.48
N VAL A 298 -14.58 -13.04 -20.37
CA VAL A 298 -13.57 -13.75 -19.57
C VAL A 298 -13.22 -15.05 -20.27
N PHE A 299 -11.95 -15.24 -20.62
CA PHE A 299 -11.52 -16.37 -21.45
C PHE A 299 -10.31 -17.13 -20.92
N GLY A 300 -9.83 -16.80 -19.72
CA GLY A 300 -8.76 -17.54 -19.09
C GLY A 300 -8.40 -16.99 -17.71
N LYS A 301 -7.31 -17.51 -17.14
CA LYS A 301 -6.73 -17.02 -15.88
C LYS A 301 -5.24 -17.29 -15.81
N VAL A 302 -4.53 -16.59 -14.92
CA VAL A 302 -3.11 -16.83 -14.64
C VAL A 302 -2.96 -18.10 -13.80
N LEU A 303 -2.24 -19.08 -14.36
CA LEU A 303 -1.87 -20.32 -13.70
C LEU A 303 -0.56 -20.18 -12.92
N LYS A 304 0.43 -19.46 -13.48
CA LYS A 304 1.74 -19.17 -12.88
C LYS A 304 2.22 -17.76 -13.25
N GLY A 305 3.08 -17.15 -12.44
CA GLY A 305 3.60 -15.81 -12.69
C GLY A 305 2.72 -14.67 -12.16
N ARG A 306 1.92 -14.93 -11.12
CA ARG A 306 1.10 -13.91 -10.44
C ARG A 306 1.95 -12.75 -9.90
N ASP A 307 3.15 -13.07 -9.43
CA ASP A 307 4.16 -12.10 -9.00
C ASP A 307 4.60 -11.17 -10.14
N VAL A 308 4.72 -11.68 -11.36
CA VAL A 308 5.02 -10.88 -12.57
C VAL A 308 3.86 -9.92 -12.86
N VAL A 309 2.61 -10.39 -12.79
CA VAL A 309 1.41 -9.54 -12.96
C VAL A 309 1.39 -8.41 -11.94
N ARG A 310 1.65 -8.72 -10.65
CA ARG A 310 1.74 -7.73 -9.56
C ARG A 310 2.88 -6.74 -9.78
N HIS A 311 4.00 -7.19 -10.32
CA HIS A 311 5.13 -6.32 -10.63
C HIS A 311 4.81 -5.35 -11.79
N ILE A 312 4.14 -5.83 -12.84
CA ILE A 312 3.63 -4.97 -13.92
C ILE A 312 2.65 -3.94 -13.33
N GLU A 313 1.69 -4.38 -12.50
CA GLU A 313 0.71 -3.51 -11.84
C GLU A 313 1.35 -2.36 -11.05
N GLN A 314 2.49 -2.61 -10.41
CA GLN A 314 3.19 -1.64 -9.54
C GLN A 314 4.13 -0.71 -10.30
N SER A 315 4.28 -0.89 -11.60
CA SER A 315 5.15 -0.07 -12.41
C SER A 315 4.65 1.38 -12.47
N PRO A 316 5.52 2.39 -12.29
CA PRO A 316 5.12 3.79 -12.38
C PRO A 316 4.48 4.11 -13.73
N THR A 317 3.34 4.78 -13.71
CA THR A 317 2.62 5.19 -14.92
C THR A 317 2.70 6.70 -15.14
N GLY A 318 2.56 7.10 -16.41
CA GLY A 318 2.50 8.47 -16.87
C GLY A 318 1.10 8.83 -17.38
N ALA A 319 1.05 9.70 -18.39
CA ALA A 319 -0.21 10.07 -19.02
C ALA A 319 -0.94 8.85 -19.62
N ASN A 320 -2.27 8.84 -19.53
CA ASN A 320 -3.15 7.77 -20.03
C ASN A 320 -2.87 6.39 -19.41
N ASP A 321 -2.37 6.36 -18.17
CA ASP A 321 -2.04 5.13 -17.44
C ASP A 321 -0.95 4.27 -18.14
N ARG A 322 -0.17 4.85 -19.06
CA ARG A 322 0.92 4.14 -19.74
C ARG A 322 2.10 3.96 -18.79
N PRO A 323 2.71 2.77 -18.66
CA PRO A 323 3.99 2.61 -17.97
C PRO A 323 5.05 3.61 -18.45
N GLN A 324 5.80 4.20 -17.51
CA GLN A 324 6.86 5.15 -17.82
C GLN A 324 8.03 4.49 -18.56
N GLU A 325 8.27 3.22 -18.25
CA GLU A 325 9.19 2.35 -18.96
C GLU A 325 8.39 1.27 -19.68
N ASP A 326 8.80 0.92 -20.91
CA ASP A 326 8.07 -0.07 -21.70
C ASP A 326 8.15 -1.46 -21.06
N ILE A 327 6.99 -2.08 -20.92
CA ILE A 327 6.83 -3.47 -20.49
C ILE A 327 6.34 -4.26 -21.70
N LYS A 328 7.18 -5.16 -22.19
CA LYS A 328 7.03 -5.82 -23.48
C LYS A 328 6.83 -7.31 -23.30
N ILE A 329 6.00 -7.92 -24.14
CA ILE A 329 5.94 -9.38 -24.31
C ILE A 329 7.11 -9.74 -25.24
N ALA A 330 8.26 -10.13 -24.67
CA ALA A 330 9.49 -10.47 -25.40
C ALA A 330 9.32 -11.72 -26.27
N ASP A 331 8.63 -12.72 -25.72
CA ASP A 331 8.26 -13.93 -26.42
C ASP A 331 6.91 -14.44 -25.92
N CYS A 332 6.29 -15.32 -26.68
CA CYS A 332 5.03 -15.96 -26.29
C CYS A 332 4.82 -17.25 -27.08
N GLY A 333 4.03 -18.16 -26.53
CA GLY A 333 3.85 -19.48 -27.12
C GLY A 333 2.66 -20.26 -26.56
N GLU A 334 2.68 -21.55 -26.86
CA GLU A 334 1.71 -22.53 -26.40
C GLU A 334 2.48 -23.71 -25.79
N PHE A 335 2.00 -24.22 -24.67
CA PHE A 335 2.45 -25.49 -24.12
C PHE A 335 1.65 -26.63 -24.73
N SER A 336 2.34 -27.71 -25.08
CA SER A 336 1.68 -28.95 -25.49
C SER A 336 0.84 -29.54 -24.35
N ALA A 337 -0.20 -30.31 -24.70
CA ALA A 337 -1.05 -30.97 -23.71
C ALA A 337 -0.23 -31.92 -22.82
N GLU A 338 0.81 -32.56 -23.37
CA GLU A 338 1.72 -33.43 -22.64
C GLU A 338 2.51 -32.67 -21.58
N GLN A 339 2.98 -31.45 -21.90
CA GLN A 339 3.69 -30.60 -20.94
C GLN A 339 2.78 -30.11 -19.80
N LEU A 340 1.52 -29.82 -20.10
CA LEU A 340 0.55 -29.37 -19.09
C LEU A 340 0.06 -30.51 -18.19
N ALA A 341 0.00 -31.73 -18.72
CA ALA A 341 -0.38 -32.93 -17.97
C ALA A 341 0.75 -33.43 -17.06
N ASP A 342 1.99 -33.05 -17.33
CA ASP A 342 3.15 -33.42 -16.52
C ASP A 342 3.28 -32.47 -15.31
N THR A 343 2.96 -32.99 -14.13
CA THR A 343 3.06 -32.25 -12.86
C THR A 343 4.50 -31.92 -12.46
N THR A 344 5.49 -32.51 -13.13
CA THR A 344 6.93 -32.22 -12.96
C THR A 344 7.46 -31.25 -14.02
N PHE A 345 6.61 -30.82 -14.96
CA PHE A 345 7.01 -29.92 -16.04
C PHE A 345 7.50 -28.60 -15.47
N ASP A 346 8.74 -28.26 -15.79
CA ASP A 346 9.32 -26.97 -15.47
C ASP A 346 8.80 -25.93 -16.47
N PHE A 347 7.89 -25.08 -15.99
CA PHE A 347 7.39 -23.94 -16.75
C PHE A 347 8.47 -22.87 -17.02
N GLY A 348 9.71 -23.06 -16.58
CA GLY A 348 10.78 -22.06 -16.60
C GLY A 348 10.60 -21.00 -15.51
N ILE A 349 9.67 -21.24 -14.57
CA ILE A 349 9.32 -20.38 -13.44
C ILE A 349 9.93 -21.04 -12.22
N LYS A 350 11.17 -20.68 -11.88
CA LYS A 350 11.84 -21.23 -10.71
C LYS A 350 11.39 -20.48 -9.46
N PRO A 351 11.28 -21.17 -8.31
CA PRO A 351 11.23 -20.49 -7.02
C PRO A 351 12.39 -19.52 -6.90
N ASP A 352 12.20 -18.42 -6.18
CA ASP A 352 13.31 -17.52 -5.92
C ASP A 352 14.47 -18.27 -5.23
N GLU A 353 15.70 -17.75 -5.36
CA GLU A 353 16.89 -18.35 -4.76
C GLU A 353 16.80 -18.46 -3.21
N THR A 354 15.76 -17.85 -2.63
CA THR A 354 15.50 -17.84 -1.19
C THR A 354 14.70 -19.05 -0.74
N GLY A 355 14.02 -19.74 -1.66
CA GLY A 355 13.15 -20.88 -1.38
C GLY A 355 11.83 -20.48 -0.70
N ASP A 356 11.37 -19.24 -0.90
CA ASP A 356 10.12 -18.72 -0.33
C ASP A 356 8.91 -19.27 -1.10
N PRO A 357 8.05 -20.10 -0.47
CA PRO A 357 6.93 -20.75 -1.16
C PRO A 357 5.64 -19.91 -1.16
N TYR A 358 5.62 -18.76 -0.50
CA TYR A 358 4.39 -18.00 -0.25
C TYR A 358 4.13 -16.97 -1.35
N GLU A 359 2.88 -16.57 -1.54
CA GLU A 359 2.54 -15.50 -2.50
C GLU A 359 3.06 -14.13 -2.03
N PRO A 360 3.54 -13.24 -2.92
CA PRO A 360 4.07 -11.92 -2.52
C PRO A 360 3.08 -11.04 -1.74
N TYR A 361 1.79 -11.21 -2.04
CA TYR A 361 0.66 -10.49 -1.47
C TYR A 361 -0.29 -11.50 -0.78
N PRO A 362 -0.66 -11.28 0.49
CA PRO A 362 -1.51 -12.21 1.24
C PRO A 362 -2.88 -12.47 0.63
N GLU A 363 -3.49 -11.46 -0.01
CA GLU A 363 -4.79 -11.55 -0.69
C GLU A 363 -4.81 -12.55 -1.86
N ASP A 364 -3.64 -12.88 -2.41
CA ASP A 364 -3.49 -13.85 -3.49
C ASP A 364 -3.25 -15.29 -2.97
N SER A 365 -3.08 -15.43 -1.65
CA SER A 365 -2.81 -16.70 -0.99
C SER A 365 -4.05 -17.57 -0.92
N THR A 366 -3.87 -18.88 -1.11
CA THR A 366 -4.93 -19.87 -0.88
C THR A 366 -5.07 -20.28 0.58
N LEU A 367 -4.23 -19.73 1.47
CA LEU A 367 -4.31 -20.01 2.90
C LEU A 367 -5.52 -19.28 3.52
N PRO A 368 -6.19 -19.86 4.52
CA PRO A 368 -7.31 -19.23 5.22
C PRO A 368 -6.80 -18.16 6.19
N LEU A 369 -6.22 -17.09 5.66
CA LEU A 369 -5.48 -16.11 6.46
C LEU A 369 -6.41 -15.30 7.37
N GLU A 370 -7.62 -14.99 6.92
CA GLU A 370 -8.61 -14.24 7.71
C GLU A 370 -9.28 -15.13 8.77
N GLU A 371 -9.59 -16.38 8.44
CA GLU A 371 -10.26 -17.30 9.37
C GLU A 371 -9.31 -17.95 10.37
N LYS A 372 -8.02 -18.08 10.01
CA LYS A 372 -6.98 -18.73 10.83
C LYS A 372 -5.72 -17.86 10.92
N PRO A 373 -5.67 -16.91 11.88
CA PRO A 373 -4.52 -16.04 12.09
C PRO A 373 -3.19 -16.77 12.35
N GLU A 374 -3.26 -18.02 12.83
CA GLU A 374 -2.11 -18.92 12.97
C GLU A 374 -1.37 -19.09 11.63
N SER A 375 -2.11 -19.19 10.53
CA SER A 375 -1.54 -19.36 9.19
C SER A 375 -0.69 -18.15 8.81
N ALA A 376 -1.18 -16.94 9.07
CA ALA A 376 -0.42 -15.71 8.83
C ALA A 376 0.84 -15.64 9.71
N LEU A 377 0.74 -16.09 10.97
CA LEU A 377 1.88 -16.14 11.89
C LEU A 377 2.96 -17.13 11.41
N GLU A 378 2.57 -18.32 10.97
CA GLU A 378 3.48 -19.34 10.44
C GLU A 378 4.24 -18.82 9.22
N VAL A 379 3.54 -18.19 8.28
CA VAL A 379 4.16 -17.55 7.11
C VAL A 379 5.15 -16.47 7.54
N ALA A 380 4.75 -15.58 8.45
CA ALA A 380 5.61 -14.50 8.91
C ALA A 380 6.89 -15.01 9.62
N LYS A 381 6.80 -16.10 10.37
CA LYS A 381 7.96 -16.77 10.99
C LYS A 381 8.89 -17.37 9.94
N ALA A 382 8.36 -18.12 8.98
CA ALA A 382 9.15 -18.70 7.91
C ALA A 382 9.89 -17.63 7.08
N LEU A 383 9.20 -16.54 6.73
CA LEU A 383 9.79 -15.40 6.02
C LEU A 383 10.85 -14.67 6.85
N LYS A 384 10.65 -14.54 8.17
CA LYS A 384 11.66 -13.98 9.08
C LYS A 384 12.95 -14.81 9.06
N ASP A 385 12.82 -16.14 9.07
CA ASP A 385 13.97 -17.05 9.06
C ASP A 385 14.72 -17.01 7.72
N ILE A 386 13.99 -16.95 6.60
CA ILE A 386 14.58 -16.71 5.28
C ILE A 386 15.33 -15.38 5.27
N GLY A 387 14.69 -14.29 5.73
CA GLY A 387 15.31 -12.97 5.86
C GLY A 387 16.59 -13.00 6.67
N ALA A 388 16.61 -13.72 7.80
CA ALA A 388 17.80 -13.85 8.64
C ALA A 388 18.97 -14.56 7.91
N LYS A 389 18.68 -15.61 7.14
CA LYS A 389 19.68 -16.29 6.30
C LYS A 389 20.23 -15.35 5.21
N LEU A 390 19.39 -14.52 4.60
CA LEU A 390 19.79 -13.54 3.59
C LEU A 390 20.67 -12.42 4.20
N VAL A 391 20.33 -11.93 5.39
CA VAL A 391 21.18 -10.99 6.15
C VAL A 391 22.56 -11.58 6.41
N ALA A 392 22.65 -12.85 6.83
CA ALA A 392 23.93 -13.52 7.06
C ALA A 392 24.81 -13.61 5.79
N LYS A 393 24.18 -13.63 4.61
CA LYS A 393 24.85 -13.60 3.30
C LYS A 393 25.14 -12.18 2.79
N GLY A 394 24.75 -11.13 3.52
CA GLY A 394 24.88 -9.75 3.08
C GLY A 394 23.90 -9.34 1.96
N GLN A 395 22.86 -10.13 1.70
CA GLN A 395 21.83 -9.85 0.69
C GLN A 395 20.73 -8.95 1.27
N TRP A 396 21.08 -7.69 1.56
CA TRP A 396 20.22 -6.75 2.30
C TRP A 396 18.90 -6.43 1.59
N GLY A 397 18.92 -6.23 0.27
CA GLY A 397 17.72 -5.91 -0.50
C GLY A 397 16.69 -7.05 -0.46
N LEU A 398 17.14 -8.29 -0.70
CA LEU A 398 16.28 -9.47 -0.63
C LEU A 398 15.77 -9.72 0.80
N ALA A 399 16.64 -9.58 1.81
CA ALA A 399 16.23 -9.74 3.20
C ALA A 399 15.12 -8.75 3.60
N ARG A 400 15.26 -7.49 3.17
CA ARG A 400 14.26 -6.43 3.36
C ARG A 400 12.91 -6.84 2.78
N GLU A 401 12.89 -7.31 1.52
CA GLU A 401 11.67 -7.76 0.84
C GLU A 401 10.96 -8.87 1.62
N LYS A 402 11.70 -9.82 2.21
CA LYS A 402 11.12 -10.89 3.03
C LYS A 402 10.55 -10.40 4.35
N TYR A 403 11.21 -9.46 5.04
CA TYR A 403 10.67 -8.88 6.27
C TYR A 403 9.42 -8.04 6.02
N GLU A 404 9.38 -7.29 4.92
CA GLU A 404 8.20 -6.52 4.51
C GLU A 404 7.04 -7.44 4.11
N LYS A 405 7.33 -8.53 3.41
CA LYS A 405 6.35 -9.57 3.10
C LYS A 405 5.78 -10.18 4.38
N ALA A 406 6.62 -10.53 5.35
CA ALA A 406 6.18 -11.05 6.64
C ALA A 406 5.24 -10.06 7.37
N LEU A 407 5.56 -8.77 7.32
CA LEU A 407 4.68 -7.73 7.86
C LEU A 407 3.33 -7.69 7.14
N ARG A 408 3.31 -7.75 5.79
CA ARG A 408 2.05 -7.79 5.02
C ARG A 408 1.15 -8.94 5.47
N TYR A 409 1.70 -10.14 5.63
CA TYR A 409 0.94 -11.30 6.14
C TYR A 409 0.37 -11.06 7.54
N LEU A 410 1.16 -10.45 8.45
CA LEU A 410 0.65 -10.10 9.79
C LEU A 410 -0.43 -9.01 9.76
N PHE A 411 -0.48 -8.17 8.74
CA PHE A 411 -1.48 -7.11 8.63
C PHE A 411 -2.84 -7.59 8.11
N VAL A 412 -2.96 -8.84 7.64
CA VAL A 412 -4.27 -9.43 7.28
C VAL A 412 -5.20 -9.47 8.48
N ASN A 413 -4.66 -9.78 9.67
CA ASN A 413 -5.42 -9.76 10.92
C ASN A 413 -4.90 -8.65 11.84
N PRO A 414 -5.30 -7.38 11.62
CA PRO A 414 -4.86 -6.27 12.47
C PRO A 414 -5.45 -6.37 13.89
N HIS A 415 -6.62 -7.00 14.01
CA HIS A 415 -7.28 -7.35 15.26
C HIS A 415 -7.56 -8.85 15.25
N LEU A 416 -7.03 -9.55 16.26
CA LEU A 416 -7.32 -10.97 16.45
C LEU A 416 -8.68 -11.12 17.15
N PRO A 417 -9.46 -12.18 16.84
CA PRO A 417 -10.70 -12.48 17.54
C PRO A 417 -10.50 -12.54 19.07
N GLU A 418 -11.48 -12.07 19.86
CA GLU A 418 -11.38 -12.12 21.33
C GLU A 418 -11.26 -13.54 21.88
N SER A 419 -11.76 -14.54 21.14
CA SER A 419 -11.63 -15.97 21.44
C SER A 419 -10.24 -16.54 21.19
N THR A 420 -9.31 -15.75 20.61
CA THR A 420 -7.95 -16.18 20.32
C THR A 420 -7.16 -16.42 21.60
N ASN A 421 -6.43 -17.53 21.68
CA ASN A 421 -5.66 -17.83 22.88
C ASN A 421 -4.54 -16.79 23.12
N GLU A 422 -4.21 -16.57 24.39
CA GLU A 422 -3.27 -15.52 24.83
C GLU A 422 -1.84 -15.74 24.29
N ALA A 423 -1.43 -16.99 24.11
CA ALA A 423 -0.12 -17.35 23.56
C ALA A 423 0.01 -16.89 22.10
N LEU A 424 -1.02 -17.13 21.27
CA LEU A 424 -1.06 -16.71 19.88
C LEU A 424 -1.08 -15.19 19.77
N VAL A 425 -1.89 -14.51 20.59
CA VAL A 425 -1.91 -13.04 20.64
C VAL A 425 -0.50 -12.50 20.95
N THR A 426 0.18 -13.13 21.90
CA THR A 426 1.52 -12.72 22.33
C THR A 426 2.55 -12.91 21.22
N GLU A 427 2.56 -14.06 20.56
CA GLU A 427 3.49 -14.32 19.46
C GLU A 427 3.21 -13.45 18.24
N TYR A 428 1.93 -13.31 17.87
CA TYR A 428 1.51 -12.54 16.70
C TYR A 428 1.91 -11.07 16.82
N ARG A 429 1.56 -10.45 17.95
CA ARG A 429 1.89 -9.04 18.20
C ARG A 429 3.39 -8.86 18.48
N GLY A 430 4.02 -9.82 19.17
CA GLY A 430 5.45 -9.82 19.47
C GLY A 430 6.35 -9.94 18.25
N LEU A 431 5.88 -10.50 17.14
CA LEU A 431 6.67 -10.65 15.91
C LEU A 431 6.83 -9.33 15.13
N ARG A 432 5.94 -8.36 15.32
CA ARG A 432 5.90 -7.09 14.56
C ARG A 432 7.17 -6.27 14.74
N THR A 433 7.57 -6.01 15.99
CA THR A 433 8.72 -5.13 16.29
C THR A 433 10.04 -5.69 15.73
N PRO A 434 10.39 -6.98 15.92
CA PRO A 434 11.57 -7.57 15.31
C PRO A 434 11.58 -7.46 13.77
N LEU A 435 10.44 -7.68 13.12
CA LEU A 435 10.32 -7.58 11.66
C LEU A 435 10.55 -6.14 11.18
N GLN A 436 9.86 -5.16 11.78
CA GLN A 436 10.01 -3.74 11.43
C GLN A 436 11.46 -3.25 11.62
N LEU A 437 12.06 -3.61 12.76
CA LEU A 437 13.45 -3.29 13.04
C LEU A 437 14.36 -3.92 11.99
N ASN A 438 14.26 -5.21 11.74
CA ASN A 438 15.13 -5.90 10.77
C ASN A 438 14.97 -5.36 9.34
N ALA A 439 13.74 -5.08 8.92
CA ALA A 439 13.46 -4.40 7.65
C ALA A 439 14.14 -3.03 7.58
N ALA A 440 14.04 -2.21 8.64
CA ALA A 440 14.68 -0.89 8.69
C ALA A 440 16.22 -0.98 8.62
N LEU A 441 16.83 -1.98 9.28
CA LEU A 441 18.27 -2.22 9.17
C LEU A 441 18.66 -2.59 7.72
N CYS A 442 17.90 -3.48 7.09
CA CYS A 442 18.16 -3.89 5.71
C CYS A 442 17.99 -2.73 4.73
N ALA A 443 16.98 -1.86 4.93
CA ALA A 443 16.77 -0.64 4.15
C ALA A 443 17.97 0.31 4.24
N LEU A 444 18.56 0.49 5.43
CA LEU A 444 19.76 1.30 5.64
C LEU A 444 21.03 0.71 5.01
N LYS A 445 21.09 -0.62 4.87
CA LYS A 445 22.26 -1.36 4.33
C LYS A 445 22.18 -1.65 2.84
N THR A 446 20.99 -1.51 2.25
CA THR A 446 20.79 -1.66 0.80
C THR A 446 21.48 -0.51 0.06
N GLN A 447 21.90 -0.73 -1.18
CA GLN A 447 22.55 0.27 -2.02
C GLN A 447 21.73 0.51 -3.31
N PRO A 448 21.24 1.73 -3.57
CA PRO A 448 21.29 2.90 -2.69
C PRO A 448 20.46 2.69 -1.41
N ALA A 449 20.86 3.37 -0.33
CA ALA A 449 20.16 3.28 0.95
C ALA A 449 18.74 3.84 0.86
N MET A 450 17.78 3.11 1.41
CA MET A 450 16.35 3.47 1.43
C MET A 450 16.01 4.16 2.76
N ALA A 451 16.56 5.36 2.96
CA ALA A 451 16.49 6.07 4.23
C ALA A 451 15.05 6.42 4.66
N GLU A 452 14.22 6.90 3.74
CA GLU A 452 12.81 7.23 4.02
C GLU A 452 12.01 6.00 4.48
N GLN A 453 12.30 4.83 3.91
CA GLN A 453 11.66 3.59 4.32
C GLN A 453 12.09 3.15 5.73
N ALA A 454 13.37 3.30 6.05
CA ALA A 454 13.87 3.04 7.40
C ALA A 454 13.25 4.00 8.44
N GLU A 455 13.06 5.29 8.09
CA GLU A 455 12.33 6.27 8.91
C GLU A 455 10.88 5.83 9.16
N ALA A 456 10.16 5.43 8.11
CA ALA A 456 8.76 5.00 8.24
C ALA A 456 8.61 3.78 9.16
N LEU A 457 9.44 2.74 8.95
CA LEU A 457 9.38 1.51 9.73
C LEU A 457 9.74 1.73 11.20
N THR A 458 10.75 2.55 11.49
CA THR A 458 11.14 2.86 12.87
C THR A 458 10.13 3.75 13.58
N THR A 459 9.46 4.65 12.85
CA THR A 459 8.39 5.49 13.40
C THR A 459 7.21 4.67 13.89
N GLN A 460 6.78 3.66 13.12
CA GLN A 460 5.73 2.73 13.55
C GLN A 460 6.09 1.91 14.81
N VAL A 461 7.38 1.71 15.09
CA VAL A 461 7.83 1.10 16.35
C VAL A 461 7.71 2.12 17.49
N ILE A 462 8.19 3.34 17.27
CA ILE A 462 8.26 4.40 18.29
C ILE A 462 6.87 4.90 18.70
N GLU A 463 5.92 4.97 17.77
CA GLU A 463 4.53 5.34 18.07
C GLU A 463 3.85 4.37 19.05
N ARG A 464 4.37 3.14 19.15
CA ARG A 464 3.88 2.10 20.06
C ARG A 464 4.58 2.11 21.42
N ALA A 465 5.45 3.09 21.70
CA ALA A 465 6.21 3.15 22.95
C ALA A 465 5.35 3.30 24.21
N SER A 466 4.12 3.82 24.08
CA SER A 466 3.15 3.96 25.18
C SER A 466 2.24 2.75 25.35
N GLU A 467 2.26 1.78 24.43
CA GLU A 467 1.45 0.58 24.52
C GLU A 467 1.93 -0.29 25.69
N SER A 468 0.98 -0.91 26.38
CA SER A 468 1.25 -1.93 27.40
C SER A 468 0.67 -3.27 26.95
N GLY A 469 1.39 -4.35 27.23
CA GLY A 469 0.97 -5.72 26.89
C GLY A 469 1.68 -6.34 25.68
N PRO A 470 1.14 -7.44 25.15
CA PRO A 470 1.84 -8.23 24.15
C PRO A 470 2.04 -7.48 22.83
N GLY A 471 3.30 -7.35 22.40
CA GLY A 471 3.71 -6.61 21.20
C GLY A 471 4.18 -5.17 21.44
N ALA A 472 4.07 -4.67 22.67
CA ALA A 472 4.69 -3.41 23.08
C ALA A 472 6.21 -3.51 22.92
N PRO A 473 6.87 -2.52 22.27
CA PRO A 473 8.31 -2.51 22.12
C PRO A 473 9.02 -2.42 23.48
N SER A 474 10.03 -3.26 23.69
CA SER A 474 10.92 -3.15 24.86
C SER A 474 11.80 -1.90 24.78
N GLU A 475 12.35 -1.44 25.90
CA GLU A 475 13.31 -0.31 25.93
C GLU A 475 14.52 -0.55 25.00
N ALA A 476 15.00 -1.80 24.93
CA ALA A 476 16.09 -2.17 24.03
C ALA A 476 15.69 -2.09 22.55
N GLU A 477 14.43 -2.37 22.21
CA GLU A 477 13.90 -2.21 20.86
C GLU A 477 13.66 -0.74 20.50
N LEU A 478 13.19 0.06 21.45
CA LEU A 478 13.05 1.51 21.29
C LEU A 478 14.41 2.18 21.08
N ALA A 479 15.43 1.79 21.85
CA ALA A 479 16.80 2.26 21.63
C ALA A 479 17.28 1.94 20.20
N LYS A 480 17.03 0.72 19.70
CA LYS A 480 17.36 0.32 18.32
C LYS A 480 16.55 1.10 17.28
N ALA A 481 15.27 1.36 17.54
CA ALA A 481 14.40 2.11 16.62
C ALA A 481 14.90 3.54 16.46
N HIS A 482 15.12 4.27 17.57
CA HIS A 482 15.66 5.62 17.57
C HIS A 482 17.05 5.68 16.92
N PHE A 483 17.95 4.73 17.24
CA PHE A 483 19.27 4.67 16.62
C PHE A 483 19.19 4.48 15.09
N ARG A 484 18.36 3.55 14.61
CA ARG A 484 18.19 3.31 13.15
C ARG A 484 17.54 4.51 12.46
N ARG A 485 16.58 5.19 13.10
CA ARG A 485 15.97 6.41 12.57
C ARG A 485 17.00 7.56 12.47
N ALA A 486 17.90 7.68 13.44
CA ALA A 486 19.00 8.64 13.37
C ALA A 486 19.96 8.38 12.19
N LEU A 487 20.23 7.11 11.88
CA LEU A 487 21.02 6.75 10.70
C LEU A 487 20.30 7.12 9.40
N ALA A 488 18.97 6.91 9.33
CA ALA A 488 18.15 7.34 8.20
C ALA A 488 18.23 8.86 8.01
N TYR A 489 18.02 9.65 9.09
CA TYR A 489 18.16 11.11 9.06
C TYR A 489 19.55 11.56 8.63
N SER A 490 20.60 10.90 9.10
CA SER A 490 21.97 11.18 8.65
C SER A 490 22.14 10.94 7.15
N GLY A 491 21.58 9.85 6.61
CA GLY A 491 21.56 9.56 5.17
C GLY A 491 20.84 10.64 4.35
N MET A 492 19.76 11.21 4.91
CA MET A 492 19.00 12.33 4.34
C MET A 492 19.61 13.71 4.62
N LYS A 493 20.79 13.79 5.25
CA LYS A 493 21.47 15.04 5.64
C LYS A 493 20.68 15.89 6.65
N ARG A 494 19.80 15.26 7.43
CA ARG A 494 19.00 15.84 8.53
C ARG A 494 19.73 15.69 9.87
N ASP A 495 20.94 16.25 9.98
CA ASP A 495 21.83 16.06 11.15
C ASP A 495 21.22 16.56 12.48
N ASP A 496 20.39 17.60 12.45
CA ASP A 496 19.72 18.12 13.65
C ASP A 496 18.70 17.09 14.20
N ASP A 497 17.91 16.49 13.32
CA ASP A 497 16.96 15.42 13.67
C ASP A 497 17.71 14.15 14.13
N ALA A 498 18.79 13.79 13.42
CA ALA A 498 19.62 12.63 13.79
C ALA A 498 20.17 12.76 15.21
N LYS A 499 20.62 13.95 15.63
CA LYS A 499 21.10 14.19 16.98
C LYS A 499 19.98 14.00 18.01
N ALA A 500 18.79 14.54 17.76
CA ALA A 500 17.65 14.43 18.68
C ALA A 500 17.23 12.96 18.89
N GLU A 501 17.26 12.16 17.83
CA GLU A 501 17.02 10.72 17.91
C GLU A 501 18.10 9.99 18.71
N LEU A 502 19.39 10.33 18.53
CA LEU A 502 20.49 9.71 19.28
C LEU A 502 20.47 10.08 20.77
N ASP A 503 20.07 11.33 21.09
CA ASP A 503 19.83 11.75 22.47
C ASP A 503 18.73 10.90 23.12
N THR A 504 17.65 10.63 22.39
CA THR A 504 16.54 9.79 22.86
C THR A 504 16.96 8.32 22.96
N ALA A 505 17.72 7.81 22.00
CA ALA A 505 18.25 6.44 22.02
C ALA A 505 19.14 6.19 23.25
N LEU A 506 19.98 7.17 23.64
CA LEU A 506 20.79 7.11 24.86
C LEU A 506 19.97 7.17 26.15
N ARG A 507 18.74 7.70 26.14
CA ARG A 507 17.87 7.61 27.32
C ARG A 507 17.42 6.17 27.57
N TYR A 508 17.14 5.43 26.51
CA TYR A 508 16.78 4.01 26.59
C TYR A 508 18.00 3.09 26.76
N ALA A 509 19.17 3.47 26.24
CA ALA A 509 20.41 2.71 26.38
C ALA A 509 21.63 3.60 26.72
N PRO A 510 21.76 4.08 27.97
CA PRO A 510 22.78 5.06 28.36
C PRO A 510 24.24 4.60 28.19
N GLY A 511 24.49 3.28 28.22
CA GLY A 511 25.82 2.69 28.13
C GLY A 511 26.22 2.23 26.72
N ASP A 512 25.40 2.49 25.70
CA ASP A 512 25.69 1.98 24.35
C ASP A 512 26.77 2.83 23.65
N ALA A 513 27.94 2.23 23.47
CA ALA A 513 29.09 2.87 22.85
C ALA A 513 28.85 3.22 21.36
N GLY A 514 28.03 2.42 20.65
CA GLY A 514 27.72 2.65 19.25
C GLY A 514 26.86 3.90 19.05
N ILE A 515 25.84 4.08 19.90
CA ILE A 515 24.99 5.28 19.89
C ILE A 515 25.82 6.53 20.23
N ALA A 516 26.66 6.45 21.27
CA ALA A 516 27.53 7.55 21.67
C ALA A 516 28.52 7.96 20.56
N GLN A 517 29.12 6.97 19.88
CA GLN A 517 30.05 7.20 18.77
C GLN A 517 29.36 7.87 17.58
N GLU A 518 28.17 7.41 17.18
CA GLU A 518 27.44 8.03 16.06
C GLU A 518 27.00 9.45 16.41
N LYS A 519 26.58 9.71 17.65
CA LYS A 519 26.25 11.07 18.12
C LYS A 519 27.44 12.01 17.98
N ALA A 520 28.62 11.59 18.41
CA ALA A 520 29.84 12.37 18.23
C ALA A 520 30.20 12.57 16.74
N ALA A 521 29.86 11.63 15.86
CA ALA A 521 30.02 11.79 14.41
C ALA A 521 29.04 12.82 13.82
N VAL A 522 27.75 12.74 14.16
CA VAL A 522 26.71 13.71 13.77
C VAL A 522 27.07 15.12 14.24
N GLU A 523 27.50 15.28 15.48
CA GLU A 523 27.87 16.59 16.02
C GLU A 523 29.05 17.22 15.27
N ARG A 524 30.06 16.42 14.91
CA ARG A 524 31.18 16.87 14.06
C ARG A 524 30.71 17.31 12.68
N ARG A 525 29.84 16.53 12.02
CA ARG A 525 29.25 16.89 10.71
C ARG A 525 28.48 18.20 10.78
N ARG A 526 27.66 18.35 11.83
CA ARG A 526 26.86 19.54 12.09
C ARG A 526 27.72 20.78 12.32
N GLN A 527 28.75 20.69 13.16
CA GLN A 527 29.69 21.80 13.42
C GLN A 527 30.42 22.22 12.15
N ALA A 528 30.87 21.26 11.33
CA ALA A 528 31.52 21.54 10.05
C ALA A 528 30.57 22.26 9.07
N ARG A 529 29.30 21.84 9.00
CA ARG A 529 28.25 22.52 8.19
C ARG A 529 28.05 23.97 8.62
N ILE A 530 27.90 24.21 9.93
CA ILE A 530 27.73 25.57 10.48
C ILE A 530 28.96 26.43 10.19
N ALA A 531 30.17 25.90 10.37
CA ALA A 531 31.41 26.61 10.08
C ALA A 531 31.51 27.00 8.59
N LYS A 532 31.15 26.07 7.68
CA LYS A 532 31.11 26.33 6.24
C LYS A 532 30.09 27.41 5.86
N GLN A 533 28.90 27.38 6.47
CA GLN A 533 27.87 28.41 6.27
C GLN A 533 28.36 29.78 6.75
N ARG A 534 28.93 29.87 7.95
CA ARG A 534 29.53 31.11 8.48
C ARG A 534 30.60 31.68 7.56
N ALA A 535 31.49 30.83 7.04
CA ALA A 535 32.54 31.24 6.10
C ALA A 535 31.97 31.74 4.77
N ALA A 536 30.89 31.12 4.26
CA ALA A 536 30.22 31.57 3.04
C ALA A 536 29.53 32.94 3.24
N TYR A 537 28.82 33.13 4.36
CA TYR A 537 28.19 34.42 4.67
C TYR A 537 29.20 35.53 4.88
N SER A 538 30.32 35.25 5.57
CA SER A 538 31.39 36.24 5.74
C SER A 538 31.97 36.76 4.43
N LYS A 539 31.90 35.98 3.34
CA LYS A 539 32.36 36.38 2.00
C LYS A 539 31.31 37.14 1.18
N MET A 540 30.04 37.07 1.56
CA MET A 540 28.95 37.79 0.88
C MET A 540 28.75 39.22 1.40
N PHE A 541 29.24 39.51 2.62
CA PHE A 541 29.15 40.81 3.27
C PHE A 541 30.51 41.51 3.45
N SER A 542 31.57 40.95 2.85
CA SER A 542 32.88 41.57 2.64
C SER A 542 33.01 41.94 1.17
#